data_AF-F3B382-F1
#
_entry.id   AF-F3B382-F1
#
_cell.length_a   1.000
_cell.length_b   1.000
_cell.length_c   1.000
_cell.angle_alpha   90.00
_cell.angle_beta   90.00
_cell.angle_gamma   90.00
#
_symmetry.space_group_name_H-M   'P 1'
#
loop_
_entity.id
_entity.type
_entity.pdbx_description
1 polymer ?
#
loop_
_entity_poly.entity_id
_entity_poly.type
_entity_poly.pdbx_seq_one_letter_code
_entity_poly.pdbx_strand_id
1 'polypeptide(L)'
;MWLLFGGGAVIFAFLNIVLTLGDRSPRLFGFISLSLTALTVCSFYSDGARRLAEDDLSGLRDIMPIMSYVLWFCTIMSILLNAIPFLKSKRK
;
A
#
# COMPACT_ATOMS: atom_id res chain seq x y z
N MET A 1 0.38 10.59 -9.07
CA MET A 1 -0.57 10.48 -7.94
C MET A 1 -0.37 9.21 -7.11
N TRP A 2 -0.11 8.06 -7.73
CA TRP A 2 0.15 6.80 -7.00
C TRP A 2 1.31 6.89 -5.99
N LEU A 3 2.41 7.59 -6.30
CA LEU A 3 3.52 7.83 -5.35
C LEU A 3 3.11 8.55 -4.06
N LEU A 4 2.15 9.48 -4.13
CA LEU A 4 1.67 10.20 -2.95
C LEU A 4 0.90 9.27 -2.02
N PHE A 5 0.01 8.44 -2.58
CA PHE A 5 -0.72 7.43 -1.82
C PHE A 5 0.22 6.38 -1.24
N GLY A 6 1.23 5.95 -2.01
CA GLY A 6 2.21 4.97 -1.57
C GLY A 6 3.07 5.48 -0.41
N GLY A 7 3.57 6.72 -0.52
CA GLY A 7 4.31 7.37 0.56
C GLY A 7 3.47 7.52 1.83
N GLY A 8 2.21 7.95 1.69
CA GLY A 8 1.27 8.01 2.80
C GLY A 8 1.03 6.64 3.46
N ALA A 9 0.86 5.59 2.65
CA ALA A 9 0.63 4.23 3.13
C ALA A 9 1.79 3.74 4.03
N VAL A 10 3.03 4.03 3.64
CA VAL A 10 4.25 3.68 4.41
C VAL A 10 4.31 4.43 5.73
N ILE A 11 4.04 5.75 5.72
CA ILE A 11 4.04 6.57 6.95
C ILE A 11 3.01 6.04 7.95
N PHE A 12 1.77 5.80 7.50
CA PHE A 12 0.72 5.27 8.37
C PHE A 12 0.98 3.81 8.81
N ALA A 13 1.61 2.99 7.97
CA ALA A 13 2.03 1.64 8.36
C ALA A 13 3.05 1.68 9.52
N PHE A 14 4.04 2.57 9.42
CA PHE A 14 5.05 2.74 10.47
C PHE A 14 4.43 3.23 11.77
N LEU A 15 3.55 4.25 11.71
CA LEU A 15 2.79 4.73 12.86
C LEU A 15 1.96 3.61 13.50
N ASN A 16 1.27 2.80 12.69
CA ASN A 16 0.46 1.67 13.17
C ASN A 16 1.31 0.67 13.98
N ILE A 17 2.53 0.35 13.53
CA ILE A 17 3.46 -0.56 14.23
C ILE A 17 3.94 0.05 15.55
N VAL A 18 4.45 1.29 15.53
CA VAL A 18 5.00 1.97 16.71
C VAL A 18 3.95 2.07 17.83
N LEU A 19 2.72 2.44 17.47
CA LEU A 19 1.62 2.54 18.43
C LEU A 19 1.18 1.17 18.97
N THR A 20 1.12 0.15 18.11
CA THR A 20 0.78 -1.24 18.49
C THR A 20 1.80 -1.84 19.47
N LEU A 21 3.08 -1.44 19.37
CA LEU A 21 4.13 -1.80 20.31
C LEU A 21 3.94 -1.11 21.67
N GLY A 22 3.50 0.15 21.70
CA GLY A 22 3.19 0.91 22.92
C GLY A 22 1.84 0.61 23.58
N ASP A 23 1.28 -0.58 23.36
CA ASP A 23 -0.03 -1.06 23.86
C ASP A 23 -1.25 -0.18 23.52
N ARG A 24 -1.10 0.78 22.60
CA ARG A 24 -2.22 1.46 21.95
C ARG A 24 -2.58 0.64 20.71
N SER A 25 -3.83 0.23 20.55
CA SER A 25 -4.29 -0.48 19.34
C SER A 25 -5.10 0.43 18.42
N PRO A 26 -4.50 1.43 17.75
CA PRO A 26 -5.24 2.30 16.85
C PRO A 26 -5.54 1.55 15.55
N ARG A 27 -6.63 0.78 15.56
CA ARG A 27 -7.22 0.12 14.39
C ARG A 27 -7.42 1.09 13.21
N LEU A 28 -7.59 2.38 13.50
CA LEU A 28 -7.75 3.46 12.52
C LEU A 28 -6.52 3.65 11.63
N PHE A 29 -5.29 3.67 12.18
CA PHE A 29 -4.10 3.92 11.36
C PHE A 29 -3.80 2.75 10.43
N GLY A 30 -4.05 1.52 10.89
CA GLY A 30 -3.91 0.36 10.02
C GLY A 30 -4.94 0.34 8.88
N PHE A 31 -6.18 0.73 9.16
CA PHE A 31 -7.20 0.91 8.13
C PHE A 31 -6.81 2.00 7.11
N ILE A 32 -6.31 3.15 7.57
CA ILE A 32 -5.83 4.23 6.70
C ILE A 32 -4.66 3.76 5.84
N SER A 33 -3.68 3.07 6.42
CA SER A 33 -2.52 2.52 5.70
C SER A 33 -2.95 1.55 4.59
N LEU A 34 -3.85 0.61 4.90
CA LEU A 34 -4.34 -0.36 3.93
C LEU A 34 -5.17 0.32 2.81
N SER A 35 -5.99 1.31 3.18
CA SER A 35 -6.78 2.09 2.21
C SER A 35 -5.90 2.88 1.26
N LEU A 36 -4.84 3.52 1.75
CA LEU A 36 -3.85 4.21 0.92
C LEU A 36 -3.06 3.24 0.04
N THR A 37 -2.76 2.04 0.54
CA THR A 37 -2.15 0.97 -0.27
C THR A 37 -3.07 0.59 -1.44
N ALA A 38 -4.36 0.38 -1.18
CA ALA A 38 -5.34 0.06 -2.23
C ALA A 38 -5.49 1.20 -3.25
N LEU A 39 -5.58 2.46 -2.79
CA LEU A 39 -5.61 3.64 -3.67
C LEU A 39 -4.33 3.77 -4.50
N THR A 40 -3.18 3.37 -3.98
CA THR A 40 -1.91 3.32 -4.73
C THR A 40 -2.01 2.36 -5.90
N VAL A 41 -2.51 1.14 -5.65
CA VAL A 41 -2.69 0.12 -6.70
C VAL A 41 -3.71 0.58 -7.74
N CYS A 42 -4.87 1.09 -7.32
CA CYS A 42 -5.89 1.58 -8.24
C CYS A 42 -5.37 2.75 -9.09
N SER A 43 -4.66 3.71 -8.48
CA SER A 43 -4.12 4.85 -9.22
C SER A 43 -2.96 4.47 -10.15
N PHE A 44 -2.14 3.48 -9.80
CA PHE A 44 -1.13 2.94 -10.72
C PHE A 44 -1.79 2.24 -11.91
N TYR A 45 -2.83 1.43 -11.67
CA TYR A 45 -3.59 0.78 -12.72
C TYR A 45 -4.25 1.80 -13.67
N SER A 46 -4.91 2.84 -13.13
CA SER A 46 -5.50 3.90 -13.94
C SER A 46 -4.46 4.69 -14.74
N ASP A 47 -3.25 4.91 -14.19
CA ASP A 47 -2.15 5.55 -14.95
C ASP A 47 -1.69 4.66 -16.11
N GLY A 48 -1.56 3.35 -15.89
CA GLY A 48 -1.25 2.39 -16.94
C GLY A 48 -2.31 2.36 -18.04
N ALA A 49 -3.59 2.30 -17.67
CA ALA A 49 -4.71 2.32 -18.61
C ALA A 49 -4.76 3.62 -19.43
N ARG A 50 -4.45 4.77 -18.81
CA ARG A 50 -4.36 6.06 -19.51
C ARG A 50 -3.22 6.08 -20.53
N ARG A 51 -2.03 5.60 -20.16
CA ARG A 51 -0.88 5.51 -21.07
C ARG A 51 -1.11 4.55 -22.23
N LEU A 52 -1.84 3.46 -21.99
CA LEU A 52 -2.34 2.57 -23.04
C LEU A 52 -3.24 3.31 -24.04
N ALA A 53 -4.13 4.18 -23.57
CA ALA A 53 -5.01 4.97 -24.42
C ALA A 53 -4.30 6.12 -25.16
N GLU A 54 -3.17 6.60 -24.62
CA GLU A 54 -2.33 7.66 -25.21
C GLU A 54 -1.21 7.10 -26.13
N ASP A 55 -1.23 5.79 -26.44
CA ASP A 55 -0.21 5.07 -27.24
C ASP A 55 1.23 5.14 -26.67
N ASP A 56 1.41 5.48 -25.39
CA ASP A 56 2.71 5.46 -24.69
C ASP A 56 3.08 4.03 -24.24
N LEU A 57 3.12 3.11 -25.20
CA LEU A 57 3.40 1.69 -24.95
C LEU A 57 4.88 1.44 -24.66
N SER A 58 5.77 2.30 -25.15
CA SER A 58 7.21 2.16 -24.98
C SER A 58 7.64 2.36 -23.53
N GLY A 59 7.21 3.46 -22.90
CA GLY A 59 7.49 3.72 -21.48
C GLY A 59 6.73 2.76 -20.57
N LEU A 60 5.51 2.38 -20.95
CA LEU A 60 4.72 1.43 -20.17
C LEU A 60 5.36 0.03 -20.13
N ARG A 61 5.93 -0.44 -21.24
CA ARG A 61 6.56 -1.77 -21.32
C ARG A 61 7.78 -1.91 -20.42
N ASP A 62 8.52 -0.83 -20.20
CA ASP A 62 9.70 -0.83 -19.34
C ASP A 62 9.32 -0.76 -17.85
N ILE A 63 8.38 0.12 -17.51
CA ILE A 63 8.02 0.42 -16.11
C ILE A 63 7.06 -0.62 -15.53
N MET A 64 6.06 -1.05 -16.29
CA MET A 64 4.94 -1.86 -15.79
C MET A 64 5.36 -3.20 -15.18
N PRO A 65 6.30 -3.98 -15.75
CA PRO A 65 6.72 -5.26 -15.19
C PRO A 65 7.34 -5.10 -13.79
N ILE A 66 8.34 -4.22 -13.66
CA ILE A 66 9.08 -4.02 -12.41
C ILE A 66 8.13 -3.46 -11.34
N MET A 67 7.35 -2.44 -11.68
CA MET A 67 6.44 -1.79 -10.73
C MET A 67 5.31 -2.72 -10.27
N SER A 68 4.85 -3.65 -11.12
CA SER A 68 3.89 -4.67 -10.72
C SER A 68 4.44 -5.57 -9.61
N TYR A 69 5.67 -6.08 -9.74
CA TYR A 69 6.31 -6.89 -8.70
C TYR A 69 6.50 -6.12 -7.39
N VAL A 70 6.92 -4.85 -7.48
CA VAL A 70 7.09 -3.97 -6.31
C VAL A 70 5.76 -3.76 -5.60
N LEU A 71 4.70 -3.41 -6.34
CA LEU A 71 3.37 -3.18 -5.76
C LEU A 71 2.79 -4.44 -5.13
N TRP A 72 2.99 -5.61 -5.74
CA TRP A 72 2.60 -6.89 -5.14
C TRP A 72 3.30 -7.12 -3.81
N PHE A 73 4.62 -6.98 -3.77
CA PHE A 73 5.40 -7.14 -2.55
C PHE A 73 4.96 -6.17 -1.46
N CYS A 74 4.84 -4.87 -1.78
CA CYS A 74 4.38 -3.85 -0.85
C CYS A 74 2.95 -4.11 -0.33
N THR A 75 2.05 -4.58 -1.20
CA THR A 75 0.66 -4.85 -0.82
C THR A 75 0.57 -6.04 0.14
N ILE A 76 1.27 -7.14 -0.16
CA ILE A 76 1.35 -8.31 0.73
C ILE A 76 1.91 -7.88 2.09
N MET A 77 3.02 -7.14 2.09
CA MET A 77 3.63 -6.65 3.32
C MET A 77 2.68 -5.75 4.12
N SER A 78 1.96 -4.85 3.45
CA SER A 78 0.97 -3.96 4.08
C SER A 78 -0.18 -4.75 4.72
N ILE A 79 -0.70 -5.78 4.05
CA ILE A 79 -1.74 -6.67 4.61
C ILE A 79 -1.22 -7.38 5.87
N LEU A 80 -0.01 -7.96 5.79
CA LEU A 80 0.59 -8.67 6.93
C LEU A 80 0.80 -7.75 8.13
N LEU A 81 1.38 -6.55 7.91
CA LEU A 81 1.62 -5.58 8.98
C LEU A 81 0.33 -5.09 9.63
N ASN A 82 -0.71 -4.85 8.82
CA ASN A 82 -2.01 -4.40 9.32
C ASN A 82 -2.83 -5.52 9.99
N ALA A 83 -2.48 -6.79 9.79
CA ALA A 83 -3.08 -7.93 10.49
C ALA A 83 -2.48 -8.17 11.89
N ILE A 84 -1.26 -7.68 12.18
CA ILE A 84 -0.57 -7.87 13.48
C ILE A 84 -1.41 -7.45 14.69
N PRO A 85 -2.08 -6.27 14.71
CA PRO A 85 -2.88 -5.86 15.86
C PRO A 85 -4.04 -6.82 16.17
N PHE A 86 -4.65 -7.42 15.14
CA PHE A 86 -5.73 -8.41 15.31
C PHE A 86 -5.21 -9.71 15.93
N LEU A 87 -4.00 -10.14 15.58
CA LEU A 87 -3.34 -11.32 16.18
C LEU A 87 -2.95 -11.07 17.64
N LYS A 88 -2.52 -9.85 17.98
CA LYS A 88 -2.18 -9.46 19.38
C LYS A 88 -3.44 -9.41 20.25
N SER A 89 -4.58 -8.95 19.72
CA SER A 89 -5.86 -8.91 20.43
C SER A 89 -6.43 -10.29 20.78
N LYS A 90 -6.05 -11.37 20.07
CA LYS A 90 -6.48 -12.74 20.40
C LYS A 90 -5.64 -13.42 21.49
N ARG A 91 -4.49 -12.85 21.85
CA ARG A 91 -3.56 -13.40 22.86
C ARG A 91 -3.71 -12.75 24.25
N LYS A 92 -4.49 -11.67 24.37
CA LYS A 92 -4.98 -11.13 25.64
C LYS A 92 -6.38 -11.66 25.89
#